data_AF-A0A452QVH9-F1
#
_entry.id   AF-A0A452QVH9-F1
#
_cell.length_a   1.000
_cell.length_b   1.000
_cell.length_c   1.000
_cell.angle_alpha   90.00
_cell.angle_beta   90.00
_cell.angle_gamma   90.00
#
_symmetry.space_group_name_H-M   'P 1'
#
loop_
_entity.id
_entity.type
_entity.pdbx_description
1 polymer ?
#
loop_
_entity_poly.entity_id
_entity_poly.type
_entity_poly.pdbx_seq_one_letter_code
_entity_poly.pdbx_strand_id
1 'polypeptide(L)'
;MAPRLQLEKAAWRWAETVRPEEVSQEHIETAYRIWLEPCIRGVCRRNCKGNPNCLVGIGEHIWLGEIDENSFHNIDDPNCERRKKNSFVGLTNLGATCYVNTFLQVWFLNLELRQALYFSSFLKTTCFLTDYEPQTICEHLQYLFALLQNSNRRYIDPSGFVKALGLDTGQQQDAQEFSKLFMSLLEDTLSKQKNPDVRNIVQQQFCGEYAYVTVCNQCGRESKLLSKFYELELNIQGHKQLTDCISEFLKEEKLEGDNRYFCENCQSKQNATRKIRLLSLPCTLNLQLMRFVFDRQTGHKKKLNTYIGFSEILDMEPYVEHKGGSYVYELSAVLIHRGVSAYSGHYIAHVKDPQSGEWYKFNDEDIEKMEGKKLQLGIEEDLAEPSKSQTRKPKCGKGTHCSRNAYMLVYRLQTQEKTTTTVQVPAFLQELVDRDNCKFEEWCIEMAEMRKQSVDKGKAKHEEVKELYQRLPAGAEPYEFVSLEWLQKWLDESTPTKPIDNHACLTVFCEVLTLCSQVICM
;
A
#
# COMPACT_ATOMS: atom_id res chain seq x y z
N MET A 1 22.95 -40.86 -33.25
CA MET A 1 24.06 -40.00 -33.72
C MET A 1 25.38 -40.64 -33.35
N ALA A 2 26.33 -40.70 -34.29
CA ALA A 2 27.70 -41.12 -33.99
C ALA A 2 28.36 -40.18 -32.95
N PRO A 3 29.24 -40.66 -32.07
CA PRO A 3 29.98 -39.82 -31.12
C PRO A 3 30.69 -38.65 -31.80
N ARG A 4 30.65 -37.45 -31.19
CA ARG A 4 31.25 -36.20 -31.71
C ARG A 4 32.66 -36.40 -32.27
N LEU A 5 33.49 -37.16 -31.57
CA LEU A 5 34.89 -37.40 -31.93
C LEU A 5 35.06 -38.17 -33.24
N GLN A 6 34.10 -39.05 -33.57
CA GLN A 6 34.09 -39.80 -34.84
C GLN A 6 33.65 -38.91 -36.00
N LEU A 7 32.68 -38.02 -35.76
CA LEU A 7 32.20 -37.05 -36.76
C LEU A 7 33.25 -35.99 -37.07
N GLU A 8 33.99 -35.48 -36.08
CA GLU A 8 35.07 -34.50 -36.30
C GLU A 8 36.24 -35.10 -37.09
N LYS A 9 36.64 -36.34 -36.79
CA LYS A 9 37.70 -37.03 -37.56
C LYS A 9 37.28 -37.34 -38.99
N ALA A 10 36.02 -37.72 -39.21
CA ALA A 10 35.50 -37.97 -40.55
C ALA A 10 35.39 -36.68 -41.38
N ALA A 11 34.99 -35.57 -40.75
CA ALA A 11 34.80 -34.27 -41.40
C ALA A 11 36.07 -33.69 -42.03
N TRP A 12 37.25 -33.93 -41.44
CA TRP A 12 38.52 -33.37 -41.92
C TRP A 12 39.45 -34.38 -42.59
N ARG A 13 39.01 -35.64 -42.74
CA ARG A 13 39.87 -36.71 -43.25
C ARG A 13 40.41 -36.44 -44.67
N TRP A 14 39.66 -35.70 -45.48
CA TRP A 14 40.06 -35.31 -46.82
C TRP A 14 41.24 -34.32 -46.83
N ALA A 15 41.39 -33.51 -45.78
CA ALA A 15 42.42 -32.47 -45.70
C ALA A 15 43.84 -33.05 -45.57
N GLU A 16 43.99 -34.33 -45.21
CA GLU A 16 45.28 -35.02 -45.19
C GLU A 16 45.76 -35.41 -46.60
N THR A 17 44.85 -35.45 -47.59
CA THR A 17 45.11 -35.99 -48.93
C THR A 17 44.84 -35.03 -50.08
N VAL A 18 44.08 -33.95 -49.85
CA VAL A 18 43.66 -32.97 -50.87
C VAL A 18 44.51 -31.72 -50.73
N ARG A 19 45.08 -31.25 -51.85
CA ARG A 19 45.86 -30.00 -51.86
C ARG A 19 44.93 -28.77 -51.80
N PRO A 20 45.39 -27.62 -51.26
CA PRO A 20 44.56 -26.42 -51.14
C PRO A 20 43.91 -25.97 -52.44
N GLU A 21 44.58 -26.17 -53.58
CA GLU A 21 44.09 -25.78 -54.90
C GLU A 21 43.00 -26.72 -55.46
N GLU A 22 42.78 -27.87 -54.82
CA GLU A 22 41.86 -28.95 -55.23
C GLU A 22 40.65 -29.08 -54.31
N VAL A 23 40.45 -28.12 -53.40
CA VAL A 23 39.30 -28.10 -52.48
C VAL A 23 38.02 -27.80 -53.26
N SER A 24 37.08 -28.75 -53.28
CA SER A 24 35.77 -28.64 -53.90
C SER A 24 34.68 -28.35 -52.87
N GLN A 25 33.48 -27.99 -53.35
CA GLN A 25 32.30 -27.79 -52.52
C GLN A 25 31.98 -29.01 -51.64
N GLU A 26 32.15 -30.23 -52.15
CA GLU A 26 31.90 -31.47 -51.43
C GLU A 26 32.82 -31.63 -50.20
N HIS A 27 34.08 -31.22 -50.31
CA HIS A 27 35.02 -31.20 -49.18
C HIS A 27 34.57 -30.24 -48.08
N ILE A 28 33.97 -29.11 -48.46
CA ILE A 28 33.48 -28.08 -47.55
C ILE A 28 32.20 -28.55 -46.85
N GLU A 29 31.24 -29.08 -47.61
CA GLU A 29 30.03 -29.72 -47.09
C GLU A 29 30.38 -30.84 -46.09
N THR A 30 31.50 -31.55 -46.34
CA THR A 30 32.07 -32.57 -45.44
C THR A 30 32.66 -32.03 -44.16
N ALA A 31 33.51 -31.01 -44.26
CA ALA A 31 34.14 -30.40 -43.10
C ALA A 31 33.10 -29.79 -42.14
N TYR A 32 32.07 -29.16 -42.69
CA TYR A 32 31.02 -28.51 -41.90
C TYR A 32 29.85 -29.44 -41.56
N ARG A 33 29.77 -30.64 -42.15
CA ARG A 33 28.75 -31.67 -41.90
C ARG A 33 27.32 -31.21 -42.27
N ILE A 34 27.22 -30.49 -43.38
CA ILE A 34 25.99 -29.82 -43.84
C ILE A 34 24.90 -30.85 -44.19
N TRP A 35 25.30 -32.03 -44.69
CA TRP A 35 24.42 -33.16 -45.01
C TRP A 35 23.73 -33.83 -43.82
N LEU A 36 24.08 -33.46 -42.58
CA LEU A 36 23.43 -34.08 -41.41
C LEU A 36 21.98 -33.61 -41.34
N GLU A 37 21.06 -34.57 -41.24
CA GLU A 37 19.65 -34.26 -41.05
C GLU A 37 19.44 -33.31 -39.85
N PRO A 38 18.56 -32.30 -39.98
CA PRO A 38 18.22 -31.41 -38.88
C PRO A 38 17.70 -32.19 -37.66
N CYS A 39 17.96 -31.66 -36.47
CA CYS A 39 17.36 -32.23 -35.26
C CYS A 39 15.83 -32.11 -35.31
N ILE A 40 15.11 -33.10 -34.77
CA ILE A 40 13.65 -33.05 -34.68
C ILE A 40 13.25 -31.89 -33.75
N ARG A 41 12.50 -30.94 -34.31
CA ARG A 41 12.06 -29.72 -33.61
C ARG A 41 11.19 -30.05 -32.40
N GLY A 42 11.38 -29.34 -31.30
CA GLY A 42 10.66 -29.55 -30.04
C GLY A 42 11.00 -30.85 -29.27
N VAL A 43 11.65 -31.83 -29.91
CA VAL A 43 12.07 -33.09 -29.27
C VAL A 43 13.53 -33.03 -28.81
N CYS A 44 14.38 -32.32 -29.56
CA CYS A 44 15.79 -32.15 -29.20
C CYS A 44 15.93 -31.23 -27.98
N ARG A 45 16.44 -31.77 -26.86
CA ARG A 45 16.65 -31.02 -25.59
C ARG A 45 18.12 -30.74 -25.27
N ARG A 46 19.05 -31.08 -26.18
CA ARG A 46 20.49 -30.97 -25.97
C ARG A 46 21.11 -30.21 -27.14
N ASN A 47 22.01 -29.28 -26.86
CA ASN A 47 22.81 -28.61 -27.89
C ASN A 47 23.79 -29.63 -28.53
N CYS A 48 23.37 -30.25 -29.64
CA CYS A 48 24.11 -31.29 -30.34
C CYS A 48 25.39 -30.72 -31.00
N LYS A 49 26.48 -30.65 -30.24
CA LYS A 49 27.79 -30.07 -30.62
C LYS A 49 28.42 -30.57 -31.95
N GLY A 50 27.88 -31.60 -32.58
CA GLY A 50 28.38 -32.17 -33.83
C GLY A 50 27.42 -32.06 -35.02
N ASN A 51 26.25 -31.46 -34.85
CA ASN A 51 25.29 -31.21 -35.93
C ASN A 51 25.13 -29.70 -36.12
N PRO A 52 25.57 -29.11 -37.26
CA PRO A 52 25.42 -27.68 -37.54
C PRO A 52 23.93 -27.26 -37.67
N ASN A 53 23.04 -28.20 -38.01
CA ASN A 53 21.61 -27.98 -38.17
C ASN A 53 20.82 -28.11 -36.84
N CYS A 54 21.49 -28.03 -35.69
CA CYS A 54 20.84 -28.09 -34.37
C CYS A 54 20.53 -26.70 -33.83
N LEU A 55 19.24 -26.34 -33.80
CA LEU A 55 18.78 -24.99 -33.43
C LEU A 55 18.56 -24.80 -31.93
N VAL A 56 18.61 -25.87 -31.12
CA VAL A 56 18.41 -25.84 -29.66
C VAL A 56 19.37 -24.87 -28.97
N GLY A 57 20.61 -24.79 -29.43
CA GLY A 57 21.63 -23.90 -28.87
C GLY A 57 21.43 -22.41 -29.17
N ILE A 58 20.50 -22.07 -30.06
CA ILE A 58 20.19 -20.71 -30.51
C ILE A 58 18.92 -20.18 -29.81
N GLY A 59 18.20 -21.05 -29.08
CA GLY A 59 16.99 -20.69 -28.37
C GLY A 59 15.70 -21.15 -29.05
N GLU A 60 15.74 -22.23 -29.86
CA GLU A 60 14.57 -22.81 -30.53
C GLU A 60 13.32 -22.93 -29.63
N HIS A 61 13.49 -23.40 -28.38
CA HIS A 61 12.37 -23.58 -27.44
C HIS A 61 11.73 -22.26 -26.98
N ILE A 62 12.46 -21.15 -27.04
CA ILE A 62 11.98 -19.81 -26.69
C ILE A 62 11.13 -19.26 -27.83
N TRP A 63 11.54 -19.49 -29.08
CA TRP A 63 10.91 -18.92 -30.28
C TRP A 63 9.87 -19.85 -30.95
N LEU A 64 9.83 -21.13 -30.57
CA LEU A 64 8.83 -22.09 -31.07
C LEU A 64 7.86 -22.57 -29.98
N GLY A 65 7.99 -22.05 -28.76
CA GLY A 65 7.13 -22.35 -27.61
C GLY A 65 5.84 -21.51 -27.58
N GLU A 66 5.06 -21.66 -26.50
CA GLU A 66 3.91 -20.79 -26.25
C GLU A 66 4.39 -19.37 -25.91
N ILE A 67 3.73 -18.37 -26.50
CA ILE A 67 4.06 -16.96 -26.29
C ILE A 67 3.42 -16.48 -24.97
N ASP A 68 4.24 -16.04 -24.03
CA ASP A 68 3.78 -15.24 -22.90
C ASP A 68 3.75 -13.75 -23.29
N GLU A 69 2.55 -13.22 -23.57
CA GLU A 69 2.40 -11.83 -24.00
C GLU A 69 2.91 -10.81 -22.97
N ASN A 70 2.89 -11.15 -21.68
CA ASN A 70 3.37 -10.28 -20.61
C ASN A 70 4.90 -10.18 -20.58
N SER A 71 5.62 -11.05 -21.29
CA SER A 71 7.07 -10.98 -21.41
C SER A 71 7.55 -9.85 -22.34
N PHE A 72 6.66 -9.26 -23.14
CA PHE A 72 7.01 -8.24 -24.13
C PHE A 72 6.98 -6.81 -23.60
N HIS A 73 6.44 -6.60 -22.40
CA HIS A 73 6.32 -5.28 -21.79
C HIS A 73 6.36 -5.37 -20.26
N ASN A 74 6.76 -4.27 -19.62
CA ASN A 74 6.64 -4.08 -18.17
C ASN A 74 5.44 -3.20 -17.79
N ILE A 75 4.46 -3.05 -18.69
CA ILE A 75 3.25 -2.26 -18.47
C ILE A 75 2.19 -3.15 -17.80
N ASP A 76 1.85 -2.82 -16.56
CA ASP A 76 0.76 -3.48 -15.84
C ASP A 76 -0.60 -3.19 -16.51
N ASP A 77 -1.60 -4.05 -16.28
CA ASP A 77 -2.94 -3.84 -16.81
C ASP A 77 -3.55 -2.57 -16.18
N PRO A 78 -3.89 -1.52 -16.96
CA PRO A 78 -4.48 -0.31 -16.42
C PRO A 78 -5.82 -0.55 -15.73
N ASN A 79 -6.52 -1.66 -16.03
CA ASN A 79 -7.74 -2.01 -15.33
C ASN A 79 -7.50 -2.43 -13.87
N CYS A 80 -6.28 -2.80 -13.47
CA CYS A 80 -5.93 -3.04 -12.07
C CYS A 80 -6.00 -1.77 -11.22
N GLU A 81 -5.85 -0.60 -11.86
CA GLU A 81 -5.97 0.72 -11.24
C GLU A 81 -7.43 1.20 -11.15
N ARG A 82 -8.36 0.47 -11.76
CA ARG A 82 -9.78 0.83 -11.73
C ARG A 82 -10.44 0.34 -10.44
N ARG A 83 -11.19 1.24 -9.81
CA ARG A 83 -12.04 0.94 -8.65
C ARG A 83 -13.06 -0.14 -9.01
N LYS A 84 -13.18 -1.14 -8.15
CA LYS A 84 -14.25 -2.15 -8.26
C LYS A 84 -15.58 -1.53 -7.85
N LYS A 85 -16.68 -1.95 -8.49
CA LYS A 85 -18.01 -1.46 -8.13
C LYS A 85 -18.29 -1.74 -6.65
N ASN A 86 -18.79 -0.73 -5.93
CA ASN A 86 -19.07 -0.78 -4.49
C ASN A 86 -17.85 -1.05 -3.58
N SER A 87 -16.62 -0.84 -4.06
CA SER A 87 -15.44 -0.79 -3.17
C SER A 87 -15.17 0.63 -2.71
N PHE A 88 -14.39 0.81 -1.65
CA PHE A 88 -13.85 2.11 -1.27
C PHE A 88 -12.61 2.46 -2.11
N VAL A 89 -12.13 3.70 -1.98
CA VAL A 89 -10.94 4.24 -2.65
C VAL A 89 -9.79 4.32 -1.64
N GLY A 90 -8.65 3.73 -1.98
CA GLY A 90 -7.42 3.76 -1.19
C GLY A 90 -6.70 5.10 -1.25
N LEU A 91 -5.60 5.21 -0.50
CA LEU A 91 -4.71 6.36 -0.52
C LEU A 91 -3.28 5.89 -0.73
N THR A 92 -2.58 6.47 -1.70
CA THR A 92 -1.17 6.16 -1.94
C THR A 92 -0.32 6.48 -0.72
N ASN A 93 0.61 5.59 -0.41
CA ASN A 93 1.62 5.84 0.60
C ASN A 93 2.80 6.57 -0.03
N LEU A 94 3.06 7.81 0.40
CA LEU A 94 4.11 8.66 -0.17
C LEU A 94 5.49 8.39 0.47
N GLY A 95 5.63 7.27 1.18
CA GLY A 95 6.85 6.84 1.88
C GLY A 95 6.55 6.50 3.34
N ALA A 96 6.33 7.52 4.16
CA ALA A 96 6.07 7.40 5.60
C ALA A 96 4.69 7.95 6.01
N THR A 97 3.74 8.06 5.10
CA THR A 97 2.45 8.79 5.32
C THR A 97 1.28 7.91 5.74
N CYS A 98 1.50 6.63 6.06
CA CYS A 98 0.45 5.69 6.46
C CYS A 98 -0.41 6.17 7.66
N TYR A 99 0.18 6.93 8.60
CA TYR A 99 -0.55 7.52 9.73
C TYR A 99 -1.58 8.56 9.25
N VAL A 100 -1.25 9.36 8.24
CA VAL A 100 -2.16 10.32 7.62
C VAL A 100 -3.30 9.58 6.92
N ASN A 101 -2.96 8.58 6.10
CA ASN A 101 -3.93 7.78 5.34
C ASN A 101 -4.97 7.14 6.26
N THR A 102 -4.50 6.53 7.35
CA THR A 102 -5.35 5.89 8.37
C THR A 102 -6.37 6.87 8.96
N PHE A 103 -5.94 8.07 9.39
CA PHE A 103 -6.84 9.06 9.96
C PHE A 103 -7.78 9.67 8.92
N LEU A 104 -7.31 9.95 7.70
CA LEU A 104 -8.16 10.47 6.63
C LEU A 104 -9.32 9.52 6.32
N GLN A 105 -9.08 8.21 6.24
CA GLN A 105 -10.12 7.23 6.00
C GLN A 105 -11.13 7.16 7.16
N VAL A 106 -10.66 7.22 8.41
CA VAL A 106 -11.52 7.24 9.60
C VAL A 106 -12.39 8.50 9.64
N TRP A 107 -11.82 9.67 9.32
CA TRP A 107 -12.56 10.93 9.28
C TRP A 107 -13.50 11.02 8.08
N PHE A 108 -13.12 10.47 6.94
CA PHE A 108 -13.97 10.38 5.75
C PHE A 108 -15.25 9.56 6.02
N LEU A 109 -15.15 8.51 6.83
CA LEU A 109 -16.28 7.68 7.25
C LEU A 109 -17.09 8.29 8.42
N ASN A 110 -16.65 9.42 8.99
CA ASN A 110 -17.51 10.25 9.82
C ASN A 110 -18.39 11.13 8.90
N LEU A 111 -19.62 10.67 8.66
CA LEU A 111 -20.53 11.28 7.68
C LEU A 111 -20.89 12.73 8.03
N GLU A 112 -21.02 13.06 9.30
CA GLU A 112 -21.36 14.40 9.78
C GLU A 112 -20.21 15.37 9.51
N LEU A 113 -18.97 14.96 9.81
CA LEU A 113 -17.78 15.74 9.48
C LEU A 113 -17.65 15.93 7.96
N ARG A 114 -17.82 14.85 7.18
CA ARG A 114 -17.75 14.91 5.72
C ARG A 114 -18.81 15.85 5.14
N GLN A 115 -20.04 15.78 5.65
CA GLN A 115 -21.12 16.66 5.22
C GLN A 115 -20.85 18.13 5.55
N ALA A 116 -20.35 18.42 6.77
CA ALA A 116 -19.98 19.77 7.16
C ALA A 116 -18.86 20.32 6.29
N LEU A 117 -17.86 19.50 5.96
CA LEU A 117 -16.81 19.84 5.01
C LEU A 117 -17.36 20.12 3.61
N TYR A 118 -18.42 19.47 3.15
CA TYR A 118 -19.01 19.83 1.86
C TYR A 118 -19.83 21.13 1.88
N PHE A 119 -20.39 21.49 3.04
CA PHE A 119 -21.13 22.74 3.19
C PHE A 119 -20.29 23.97 3.53
N SER A 120 -19.02 23.78 3.91
CA SER A 120 -18.14 24.91 4.19
C SER A 120 -17.84 25.71 2.92
N SER A 121 -18.01 27.03 3.02
CA SER A 121 -17.79 27.98 1.93
C SER A 121 -16.31 28.35 1.78
N PHE A 122 -15.43 27.35 1.74
CA PHE A 122 -14.00 27.61 1.50
C PHE A 122 -13.74 28.09 0.08
N LEU A 123 -14.57 27.62 -0.86
CA LEU A 123 -14.43 27.95 -2.26
C LEU A 123 -15.23 29.19 -2.64
N LYS A 124 -14.52 30.22 -3.08
CA LYS A 124 -15.15 31.36 -3.75
C LYS A 124 -15.67 30.89 -5.09
N THR A 125 -16.98 31.05 -5.29
CA THR A 125 -17.78 30.73 -6.50
C THR A 125 -17.31 31.48 -7.77
N THR A 126 -16.10 32.03 -7.81
CA THR A 126 -15.56 32.85 -8.91
C THR A 126 -14.48 32.14 -9.73
N CYS A 127 -14.08 30.92 -9.39
CA CYS A 127 -13.04 30.16 -10.10
C CYS A 127 -13.65 29.09 -11.02
N PHE A 128 -14.54 29.50 -11.94
CA PHE A 128 -15.07 28.64 -13.02
C PHE A 128 -14.20 28.64 -14.28
N LEU A 129 -13.02 29.27 -14.22
CA LEU A 129 -12.08 29.30 -15.33
C LEU A 129 -11.07 28.16 -15.14
N THR A 130 -10.88 27.40 -16.20
CA THR A 130 -10.04 26.22 -16.36
C THR A 130 -8.75 26.28 -15.52
N ASP A 131 -8.46 25.21 -14.77
CA ASP A 131 -7.31 25.01 -13.87
C ASP A 131 -7.50 25.44 -12.39
N TYR A 132 -8.60 24.99 -11.79
CA TYR A 132 -8.74 25.05 -10.33
C TYR A 132 -7.77 24.08 -9.63
N GLU A 133 -6.84 24.64 -8.85
CA GLU A 133 -6.02 23.91 -7.88
C GLU A 133 -6.36 24.36 -6.45
N PRO A 134 -6.64 23.43 -5.52
CA PRO A 134 -6.81 23.75 -4.11
C PRO A 134 -5.61 24.55 -3.57
N GLN A 135 -5.86 25.61 -2.79
CA GLN A 135 -4.81 26.48 -2.25
C GLN A 135 -4.66 26.31 -0.74
N THR A 136 -5.77 26.07 -0.04
CA THR A 136 -5.79 25.89 1.41
C THR A 136 -5.84 24.42 1.79
N ILE A 137 -5.44 24.10 3.03
CA ILE A 137 -5.49 22.73 3.56
C ILE A 137 -6.93 22.19 3.56
N CYS A 138 -7.91 23.04 3.87
CA CYS A 138 -9.32 22.63 3.86
C CYS A 138 -9.87 22.41 2.45
N GLU A 139 -9.47 23.20 1.46
CA GLU A 139 -9.85 22.96 0.06
C GLU A 139 -9.26 21.64 -0.45
N HIS A 140 -7.98 21.35 -0.12
CA HIS A 140 -7.37 20.06 -0.43
C HIS A 140 -8.13 18.91 0.23
N LEU A 141 -8.51 19.04 1.50
CA LEU A 141 -9.28 18.04 2.23
C LEU A 141 -10.67 17.82 1.62
N GLN A 142 -11.39 18.91 1.28
CA GLN A 142 -12.70 18.85 0.62
C GLN A 142 -12.62 18.10 -0.70
N TYR A 143 -11.64 18.48 -1.54
CA TYR A 143 -11.46 17.85 -2.85
C TYR A 143 -11.03 16.38 -2.71
N LEU A 144 -10.11 16.08 -1.79
CA LEU A 144 -9.70 14.71 -1.50
C LEU A 144 -10.89 13.85 -1.05
N PHE A 145 -11.76 14.36 -0.18
CA PHE A 145 -12.96 13.64 0.24
C PHE A 145 -13.94 13.43 -0.92
N ALA A 146 -14.08 14.39 -1.85
CA ALA A 146 -14.88 14.19 -3.05
C ALA A 146 -14.32 13.08 -3.95
N LEU A 147 -12.99 13.03 -4.14
CA LEU A 147 -12.31 11.95 -4.87
C LEU A 147 -12.50 10.59 -4.19
N LEU A 148 -12.32 10.51 -2.87
CA LEU A 148 -12.56 9.28 -2.11
C LEU A 148 -13.99 8.77 -2.24
N GLN A 149 -14.97 9.68 -2.38
CA GLN A 149 -16.36 9.31 -2.56
C GLN A 149 -16.65 8.79 -3.97
N ASN A 150 -16.28 9.55 -5.02
CA ASN A 150 -16.80 9.37 -6.37
C ASN A 150 -15.74 9.11 -7.46
N SER A 151 -14.46 8.93 -7.13
CA SER A 151 -13.45 8.55 -8.12
C SER A 151 -13.65 7.12 -8.63
N ASN A 152 -13.29 6.92 -9.89
CA ASN A 152 -13.18 5.63 -10.58
C ASN A 152 -11.82 4.96 -10.37
N ARG A 153 -10.85 5.64 -9.76
CA ARG A 153 -9.53 5.11 -9.42
C ARG A 153 -9.60 4.23 -8.18
N ARG A 154 -8.80 3.17 -8.15
CA ARG A 154 -8.66 2.27 -6.99
C ARG A 154 -8.13 3.03 -5.77
N TYR A 155 -7.21 3.95 -5.97
CA TYR A 155 -6.63 4.79 -4.92
C TYR A 155 -6.34 6.21 -5.44
N ILE A 156 -6.14 7.15 -4.51
CA ILE A 156 -5.86 8.55 -4.79
C ILE A 156 -4.54 8.94 -4.15
N ASP A 157 -3.76 9.75 -4.88
CA ASP A 157 -2.53 10.36 -4.40
C ASP A 157 -2.87 11.59 -3.52
N PRO A 158 -2.54 11.58 -2.20
CA PRO A 158 -2.81 12.71 -1.31
C PRO A 158 -1.68 13.76 -1.28
N SER A 159 -0.72 13.74 -2.20
CA SER A 159 0.49 14.59 -2.17
C SER A 159 0.20 16.08 -2.10
N GLY A 160 -0.81 16.57 -2.81
CA GLY A 160 -1.23 17.98 -2.71
C GLY A 160 -1.61 18.37 -1.29
N PHE A 161 -2.39 17.52 -0.61
CA PHE A 161 -2.80 17.71 0.78
C PHE A 161 -1.62 17.60 1.76
N VAL A 162 -0.77 16.58 1.61
CA VAL A 162 0.40 16.37 2.47
C VAL A 162 1.41 17.51 2.33
N LYS A 163 1.62 18.01 1.10
CA LYS A 163 2.45 19.18 0.83
C LYS A 163 1.86 20.45 1.43
N ALA A 164 0.55 20.65 1.35
CA ALA A 164 -0.14 21.79 1.96
C ALA A 164 -0.01 21.79 3.50
N LEU A 165 0.07 20.61 4.13
CA LEU A 165 0.34 20.45 5.55
C LEU A 165 1.82 20.66 5.93
N GLY A 166 2.73 20.72 4.94
CA GLY A 166 4.17 20.86 5.18
C GLY A 166 4.81 19.64 5.82
N LEU A 167 4.25 18.45 5.59
CA LEU A 167 4.77 17.19 6.15
C LEU A 167 5.91 16.64 5.29
N ASP A 168 6.96 16.14 5.95
CA ASP A 168 8.05 15.41 5.31
C ASP A 168 7.63 13.95 5.07
N THR A 169 7.50 13.55 3.80
CA THR A 169 7.07 12.20 3.41
C THR A 169 8.13 11.13 3.66
N GLY A 170 9.37 11.52 3.93
CA GLY A 170 10.46 10.60 4.26
C GLY A 170 10.55 10.25 5.76
N GLN A 171 9.82 10.96 6.63
CA GLN A 171 9.92 10.79 8.08
C GLN A 171 8.63 10.24 8.68
N GLN A 172 8.76 9.22 9.51
CA GLN A 172 7.64 8.74 10.32
C GLN A 172 7.37 9.72 11.46
N GLN A 173 6.09 10.08 11.66
CA GLN A 173 5.63 10.99 12.71
C GLN A 173 4.78 10.25 13.74
N ASP A 174 4.60 10.87 14.91
CA ASP A 174 3.65 10.36 15.91
C ASP A 174 2.21 10.60 15.44
N ALA A 175 1.46 9.52 15.28
CA ALA A 175 0.11 9.54 14.74
C ALA A 175 -0.87 10.30 15.66
N GLN A 176 -0.70 10.18 16.98
CA GLN A 176 -1.51 10.90 17.96
C GLN A 176 -1.23 12.41 17.88
N GLU A 177 0.05 12.80 17.81
CA GLU A 177 0.43 14.21 17.66
C GLU A 177 -0.16 14.82 16.38
N PHE A 178 -0.04 14.11 15.25
CA PHE A 178 -0.66 14.52 13.99
C PHE A 178 -2.17 14.74 14.16
N SER A 179 -2.89 13.79 14.77
CA SER A 179 -4.35 13.89 14.95
C SER A 179 -4.76 15.12 15.78
N LYS A 180 -4.03 15.43 16.87
CA LYS A 180 -4.29 16.59 17.73
C LYS A 180 -4.07 17.90 16.99
N LEU A 181 -2.91 18.02 16.32
CA LEU A 181 -2.57 19.22 15.57
C LEU A 181 -3.53 19.45 14.41
N PHE A 182 -3.90 18.39 13.69
CA PHE A 182 -4.84 18.46 12.59
C PHE A 182 -6.25 18.83 13.07
N MET A 183 -6.75 18.24 14.15
CA MET A 183 -8.05 18.61 14.72
C MET A 183 -8.08 20.06 15.18
N SER A 184 -7.01 20.55 15.82
CA SER A 184 -6.90 21.95 16.20
C SER A 184 -6.90 22.90 15.00
N LEU A 185 -6.18 22.54 13.93
CA LEU A 185 -6.15 23.31 12.69
C LEU A 185 -7.53 23.33 12.02
N LEU A 186 -8.18 22.18 11.96
CA LEU A 186 -9.48 22.02 11.34
C LEU A 186 -10.55 22.80 12.10
N GLU A 187 -10.53 22.74 13.43
CA GLU A 187 -11.41 23.52 14.30
C GLU A 187 -11.20 25.02 14.11
N ASP A 188 -9.96 25.52 14.15
CA ASP A 188 -9.68 26.95 13.93
C ASP A 188 -10.18 27.41 12.55
N THR A 189 -10.00 26.58 11.52
CA THR A 189 -10.41 26.91 10.16
C THR A 189 -11.93 26.91 9.98
N LEU A 190 -12.62 25.91 10.54
CA LEU A 190 -14.08 25.81 10.49
C LEU A 190 -14.75 26.85 11.39
N SER A 191 -14.12 27.27 12.49
CA SER A 191 -14.66 28.29 13.40
C SER A 191 -14.96 29.64 12.68
N LYS A 192 -14.25 29.90 11.58
CA LYS A 192 -14.38 31.11 10.73
C LYS A 192 -15.60 31.06 9.82
N GLN A 193 -16.26 29.90 9.67
CA GLN A 193 -17.42 29.73 8.80
C GLN A 193 -18.66 30.42 9.37
N LYS A 194 -19.54 30.92 8.49
CA LYS A 194 -20.79 31.59 8.88
C LYS A 194 -21.85 30.60 9.35
N ASN A 195 -21.90 29.42 8.74
CA ASN A 195 -22.87 28.38 9.07
C ASN A 195 -22.52 27.76 10.44
N PRO A 196 -23.40 27.85 11.46
CA PRO A 196 -23.16 27.27 12.78
C PRO A 196 -22.97 25.76 12.77
N ASP A 197 -23.66 25.04 11.87
CA ASP A 197 -23.58 23.58 11.75
C ASP A 197 -22.20 23.13 11.24
N VAL A 198 -21.54 23.98 10.46
CA VAL A 198 -20.16 23.76 10.00
C VAL A 198 -19.17 24.26 11.06
N ARG A 199 -19.46 25.40 11.67
CA ARG A 199 -18.57 26.08 12.62
C ARG A 199 -18.19 25.21 13.80
N ASN A 200 -19.19 24.53 14.37
CA ASN A 200 -19.03 23.79 15.63
C ASN A 200 -18.90 22.28 15.42
N ILE A 201 -18.81 21.80 14.17
CA ILE A 201 -18.86 20.36 13.88
C ILE A 201 -17.78 19.57 14.60
N VAL A 202 -16.55 20.10 14.66
CA VAL A 202 -15.42 19.42 15.34
C VAL A 202 -15.70 19.29 16.84
N GLN A 203 -16.23 20.35 17.46
CA GLN A 203 -16.60 20.33 18.87
C GLN A 203 -17.76 19.38 19.13
N GLN A 204 -18.81 19.43 18.31
CA GLN A 204 -19.99 18.57 18.46
C GLN A 204 -19.66 17.08 18.27
N GLN A 205 -18.77 16.77 17.31
CA GLN A 205 -18.44 15.38 16.99
C GLN A 205 -17.39 14.79 17.91
N PHE A 206 -16.37 15.54 18.32
CA PHE A 206 -15.17 14.96 18.96
C PHE A 206 -14.85 15.55 20.34
N CYS A 207 -15.42 16.69 20.74
CA CYS A 207 -15.07 17.35 21.99
C CYS A 207 -15.98 16.90 23.15
N GLY A 208 -15.36 16.42 24.23
CA GLY A 208 -16.01 16.20 25.51
C GLY A 208 -15.40 17.09 26.61
N GLU A 209 -16.03 17.10 27.78
CA GLU A 209 -15.59 17.91 28.91
C GLU A 209 -15.42 17.05 30.17
N TYR A 210 -14.33 17.30 30.91
CA TYR A 210 -14.11 16.72 32.22
C TYR A 210 -13.62 17.78 33.21
N ALA A 211 -13.74 17.50 34.50
CA ALA A 211 -13.17 18.32 35.57
C ALA A 211 -12.09 17.55 36.34
N TYR A 212 -10.94 18.19 36.55
CA TYR A 212 -10.03 17.77 37.62
C TYR A 212 -10.61 18.24 38.94
N VAL A 213 -11.02 17.30 39.77
CA VAL A 213 -11.61 17.58 41.07
C VAL A 213 -10.63 17.23 42.17
N THR A 214 -10.19 18.23 42.91
CA THR A 214 -9.28 18.10 44.05
C THR A 214 -10.02 18.39 45.35
N VAL A 215 -10.06 17.42 46.25
CA VAL A 215 -10.68 17.55 47.58
C VAL A 215 -9.58 17.61 48.62
N CYS A 216 -9.55 18.67 49.42
CA CYS A 216 -8.63 18.79 50.54
C CYS A 216 -9.01 17.82 51.66
N ASN A 217 -8.08 16.98 52.11
CA ASN A 217 -8.36 15.95 53.12
C ASN A 217 -8.48 16.53 54.55
N GLN A 218 -8.09 17.79 54.77
CA GLN A 218 -8.22 18.46 56.07
C GLN A 218 -9.55 19.21 56.23
N CYS A 219 -9.90 20.07 55.27
CA CYS A 219 -11.07 20.94 55.37
C CYS A 219 -12.25 20.52 54.49
N GLY A 220 -12.08 19.52 53.62
CA GLY A 220 -13.13 19.02 52.74
C GLY A 220 -13.47 19.94 51.55
N ARG A 221 -12.79 21.09 51.37
CA ARG A 221 -13.04 21.97 50.23
C ARG A 221 -12.74 21.25 48.92
N GLU A 222 -13.72 21.25 48.02
CA GLU A 222 -13.61 20.77 46.66
C GLU A 222 -13.24 21.91 45.72
N SER A 223 -12.17 21.73 44.94
CA SER A 223 -11.77 22.61 43.84
C SER A 223 -11.95 21.87 42.52
N LYS A 224 -12.56 22.53 41.53
CA LYS A 224 -12.81 21.99 40.20
C LYS A 224 -12.07 22.82 39.15
N LEU A 225 -11.29 22.16 38.29
CA LEU A 225 -10.69 22.77 37.10
C LEU A 225 -11.28 22.09 35.86
N LEU A 226 -12.07 22.85 35.09
CA LEU A 226 -12.70 22.36 33.86
C LEU A 226 -11.67 22.25 32.73
N SER A 227 -11.78 21.19 31.93
CA SER A 227 -10.94 20.95 30.76
C SER A 227 -11.72 20.24 29.66
N LYS A 228 -11.26 20.41 28.42
CA LYS A 228 -11.83 19.79 27.22
C LYS A 228 -10.92 18.66 26.75
N PHE A 229 -11.49 17.66 26.11
CA PHE A 229 -10.74 16.56 25.51
C PHE A 229 -11.31 16.16 24.15
N TYR A 230 -10.43 15.72 23.24
CA TYR A 230 -10.78 15.15 21.94
C TYR A 230 -10.50 13.64 21.87
N GLU A 231 -9.76 13.15 22.86
CA GLU A 231 -9.41 11.75 23.07
C GLU A 231 -9.10 11.51 24.55
N LEU A 232 -9.28 10.28 25.01
CA LEU A 232 -8.88 9.83 26.33
C LEU A 232 -7.63 8.96 26.23
N GLU A 233 -6.56 9.36 26.91
CA GLU A 233 -5.29 8.65 26.94
C GLU A 233 -5.31 7.58 28.05
N LEU A 234 -5.45 6.32 27.64
CA LEU A 234 -5.64 5.20 28.56
C LEU A 234 -4.32 4.46 28.79
N ASN A 235 -3.90 4.40 30.05
CA ASN A 235 -2.79 3.54 30.45
C ASN A 235 -3.22 2.07 30.38
N ILE A 236 -2.41 1.25 29.71
CA ILE A 236 -2.69 -0.17 29.52
C ILE A 236 -1.77 -1.09 30.35
N GLN A 237 -0.78 -0.52 31.03
CA GLN A 237 0.21 -1.30 31.76
C GLN A 237 -0.46 -2.00 32.96
N GLY A 238 -0.44 -3.33 32.97
CA GLY A 238 -1.04 -4.14 34.03
C GLY A 238 -2.53 -4.45 33.85
N HIS A 239 -3.17 -3.93 32.80
CA HIS A 239 -4.58 -4.14 32.51
C HIS A 239 -4.79 -5.15 31.38
N LYS A 240 -5.96 -5.80 31.36
CA LYS A 240 -6.34 -6.78 30.32
C LYS A 240 -7.58 -6.36 29.55
N GLN A 241 -8.47 -5.57 30.15
CA GLN A 241 -9.71 -5.11 29.53
C GLN A 241 -9.73 -3.58 29.43
N LEU A 242 -10.36 -3.05 28.37
CA LEU A 242 -10.52 -1.62 28.15
C LEU A 242 -11.23 -0.92 29.33
N THR A 243 -12.24 -1.57 29.91
CA THR A 243 -12.99 -1.07 31.07
C THR A 243 -12.09 -0.89 32.30
N ASP A 244 -11.07 -1.73 32.47
CA ASP A 244 -10.11 -1.60 33.56
C ASP A 244 -9.25 -0.35 33.34
N CYS A 245 -8.82 -0.11 32.09
CA CYS A 245 -8.03 1.07 31.74
C CYS A 245 -8.83 2.38 31.95
N ILE A 246 -10.11 2.40 31.58
CA ILE A 246 -11.01 3.55 31.82
C ILE A 246 -11.20 3.77 33.32
N SER A 247 -11.40 2.70 34.09
CA SER A 247 -11.59 2.79 35.53
C SER A 247 -10.31 3.29 36.23
N GLU A 248 -9.13 2.87 35.80
CA GLU A 248 -7.85 3.39 36.31
C GLU A 248 -7.65 4.86 35.94
N PHE A 249 -8.03 5.28 34.72
CA PHE A 249 -7.96 6.68 34.30
C PHE A 249 -8.82 7.62 35.17
N LEU A 250 -9.97 7.13 35.66
CA LEU A 250 -10.90 7.89 36.48
C LEU A 250 -10.68 7.72 37.99
N LYS A 251 -9.74 6.87 38.37
CA LYS A 251 -9.42 6.57 39.76
C LYS A 251 -8.85 7.79 40.47
N GLU A 252 -9.11 7.85 41.77
CA GLU A 252 -8.52 8.89 42.60
C GLU A 252 -7.01 8.67 42.83
N GLU A 253 -6.26 9.75 42.70
CA GLU A 253 -4.85 9.83 43.07
C GLU A 253 -4.69 10.64 44.36
N LYS A 254 -3.69 10.27 45.17
CA LYS A 254 -3.38 10.93 46.43
C LYS A 254 -2.23 11.91 46.26
N LEU A 255 -2.47 13.17 46.63
CA LEU A 255 -1.49 14.24 46.65
C LEU A 255 -0.88 14.33 48.05
N GLU A 256 0.21 13.59 48.27
CA GLU A 256 0.89 13.44 49.56
C GLU A 256 2.40 13.75 49.45
N GLY A 257 3.07 13.89 50.61
CA GLY A 257 4.52 14.15 50.68
C GLY A 257 4.93 15.45 50.00
N ASP A 258 5.81 15.34 49.01
CA ASP A 258 6.30 16.50 48.23
C ASP A 258 5.25 17.05 47.26
N ASN A 259 4.25 16.23 46.88
CA ASN A 259 3.19 16.56 45.92
C ASN A 259 1.93 17.14 46.59
N ARG A 260 2.00 17.60 47.84
CA ARG A 260 0.87 18.17 48.58
C ARG A 260 0.26 19.39 47.87
N TYR A 261 -1.07 19.43 47.84
CA TYR A 261 -1.87 20.50 47.24
C TYR A 261 -1.91 21.75 48.13
N PHE A 262 -1.72 22.94 47.57
CA PHE A 262 -1.94 24.18 48.31
C PHE A 262 -3.43 24.49 48.41
N CYS A 263 -4.00 24.35 49.61
CA CYS A 263 -5.41 24.62 49.84
C CYS A 263 -5.62 26.09 50.20
N GLU A 264 -6.33 26.83 49.36
CA GLU A 264 -6.70 28.24 49.59
C GLU A 264 -7.52 28.46 50.87
N ASN A 265 -8.30 27.47 51.31
CA ASN A 265 -9.06 27.60 52.57
C ASN A 265 -8.18 27.39 53.80
N CYS A 266 -7.17 26.51 53.70
CA CYS A 266 -6.23 26.24 54.80
C CYS A 266 -4.98 27.14 54.75
N GLN A 267 -4.81 27.91 53.67
CA GLN A 267 -3.64 28.74 53.38
C GLN A 267 -2.30 28.00 53.57
N SER A 268 -2.27 26.71 53.25
CA SER A 268 -1.13 25.82 53.49
C SER A 268 -1.16 24.58 52.59
N LYS A 269 -0.01 23.91 52.45
CA LYS A 269 0.10 22.64 51.71
C LYS A 269 -0.52 21.49 52.51
N GLN A 270 -1.54 20.86 51.94
CA GLN A 270 -2.31 19.79 52.55
C GLN A 270 -2.31 18.54 51.70
N ASN A 271 -2.55 17.40 52.35
CA ASN A 271 -2.89 16.19 51.63
C ASN A 271 -4.25 16.39 50.97
N ALA A 272 -4.36 15.94 49.73
CA ALA A 272 -5.59 16.05 48.96
C ALA A 272 -5.80 14.81 48.09
N THR A 273 -7.03 14.61 47.68
CA THR A 273 -7.41 13.54 46.75
C THR A 273 -7.86 14.19 45.45
N ARG A 274 -7.22 13.82 44.33
CA ARG A 274 -7.55 14.34 43.00
C ARG A 274 -8.13 13.23 42.13
N LYS A 275 -9.16 13.55 41.33
CA LYS A 275 -9.72 12.62 40.35
C LYS A 275 -10.28 13.36 39.15
N ILE A 276 -10.44 12.65 38.04
CA ILE A 276 -11.12 13.16 36.85
C ILE A 276 -12.62 12.82 36.97
N ARG A 277 -13.49 13.80 36.71
CA ARG A 277 -14.93 13.57 36.56
C ARG A 277 -15.36 13.90 35.13
N LEU A 278 -15.91 12.93 34.42
CA LEU A 278 -16.47 13.14 33.08
C LEU A 278 -17.80 13.89 33.20
N LEU A 279 -17.89 15.04 32.56
CA LEU A 279 -19.06 15.91 32.58
C LEU A 279 -19.93 15.67 31.34
N SER A 280 -19.31 15.66 30.17
CA SER A 280 -19.96 15.41 28.88
C SER A 280 -19.06 14.55 27.99
N LEU A 281 -19.69 13.74 27.13
CA LEU A 281 -19.00 12.87 26.19
C LEU A 281 -19.37 13.24 24.74
N PRO A 282 -18.43 13.12 23.79
CA PRO A 282 -18.65 13.47 22.39
C PRO A 282 -19.46 12.42 21.63
N CYS A 283 -19.98 12.77 20.44
CA CYS A 283 -20.64 11.80 19.56
C CYS A 283 -19.67 10.72 19.06
N THR A 284 -18.41 11.08 18.82
CA THR A 284 -17.31 10.19 18.46
C THR A 284 -16.26 10.23 19.56
N LEU A 285 -16.13 9.13 20.30
CA LEU A 285 -15.20 8.95 21.39
C LEU A 285 -13.92 8.27 20.90
N ASN A 286 -12.80 8.99 20.95
CA ASN A 286 -11.48 8.45 20.64
C ASN A 286 -10.79 7.98 21.93
N LEU A 287 -10.40 6.71 21.98
CA LEU A 287 -9.69 6.11 23.11
C LEU A 287 -8.29 5.72 22.65
N GLN A 288 -7.31 6.50 23.08
CA GLN A 288 -5.91 6.30 22.76
C GLN A 288 -5.28 5.31 23.74
N LEU A 289 -4.76 4.19 23.25
CA LEU A 289 -4.09 3.19 24.07
C LEU A 289 -2.60 3.53 24.17
N MET A 290 -2.14 3.89 25.37
CA MET A 290 -0.76 4.33 25.63
C MET A 290 0.23 3.14 25.56
N ARG A 291 0.46 2.63 24.34
CA ARG A 291 1.34 1.49 24.08
C ARG A 291 2.81 1.84 24.15
N PHE A 292 3.19 3.09 23.99
CA PHE A 292 4.58 3.50 24.01
C PHE A 292 4.93 4.08 25.38
N VAL A 293 5.77 3.37 26.12
CA VAL A 293 6.23 3.80 27.45
C VAL A 293 7.73 4.02 27.43
N PHE A 294 8.20 5.03 28.16
CA PHE A 294 9.63 5.27 28.29
C PHE A 294 10.24 4.29 29.29
N ASP A 295 11.15 3.44 28.83
CA ASP A 295 11.86 2.51 29.68
C ASP A 295 13.13 3.17 30.23
N ARG A 296 13.11 3.50 31.52
CA ARG A 296 14.22 4.21 32.19
C ARG A 296 15.52 3.40 32.21
N GLN A 297 15.46 2.07 32.10
CA GLN A 297 16.67 1.24 32.11
C GLN A 297 17.39 1.29 30.77
N THR A 298 16.63 1.26 29.67
CA THR A 298 17.19 1.26 28.31
C THR A 298 17.34 2.67 27.74
N GLY A 299 16.67 3.67 28.30
CA GLY A 299 16.67 5.05 27.81
C GLY A 299 15.86 5.24 26.51
N HIS A 300 15.11 4.22 26.09
CA HIS A 300 14.37 4.22 24.82
C HIS A 300 12.86 4.02 25.05
N LYS A 301 12.04 4.47 24.10
CA LYS A 301 10.60 4.15 24.07
C LYS A 301 10.42 2.66 23.76
N LYS A 302 9.63 1.97 24.58
CA LYS A 302 9.27 0.56 24.45
C LYS A 302 7.78 0.43 24.12
N LYS A 303 7.45 -0.40 23.13
CA LYS A 303 6.06 -0.77 22.81
C LYS A 303 5.56 -1.86 23.77
N LEU A 304 4.36 -1.66 24.30
CA LEU A 304 3.62 -2.60 25.12
C LEU A 304 2.77 -3.51 24.21
N ASN A 305 3.23 -4.76 24.06
CA ASN A 305 2.55 -5.80 23.28
C ASN A 305 1.53 -6.60 24.10
N THR A 306 1.04 -6.02 25.21
CA THR A 306 0.01 -6.65 26.05
C THR A 306 -1.31 -6.70 25.30
N TYR A 307 -2.00 -7.84 25.44
CA TYR A 307 -3.34 -8.03 24.92
C TYR A 307 -4.34 -7.19 25.73
N ILE A 308 -5.07 -6.31 25.04
CA ILE A 308 -6.19 -5.56 25.60
C ILE A 308 -7.48 -6.01 24.92
N GLY A 309 -8.42 -6.51 25.72
CA GLY A 309 -9.76 -6.87 25.32
C GLY A 309 -10.68 -5.64 25.28
N PHE A 310 -11.48 -5.52 24.22
CA PHE A 310 -12.45 -4.44 24.05
C PHE A 310 -13.72 -4.98 23.37
N SER A 311 -14.87 -4.41 23.71
CA SER A 311 -16.17 -4.85 23.21
C SER A 311 -16.62 -4.00 22.03
N GLU A 312 -17.46 -4.54 21.16
CA GLU A 312 -18.10 -3.75 20.10
C GLU A 312 -19.08 -2.72 20.67
N ILE A 313 -19.66 -2.99 21.84
CA ILE A 313 -20.51 -2.07 22.58
C ILE A 313 -19.81 -1.65 23.87
N LEU A 314 -19.72 -0.35 24.11
CA LEU A 314 -19.12 0.26 25.29
C LEU A 314 -20.15 1.13 25.99
N ASP A 315 -20.53 0.75 27.20
CA ASP A 315 -21.38 1.57 28.06
C ASP A 315 -20.53 2.51 28.91
N MET A 316 -20.69 3.82 28.67
CA MET A 316 -19.97 4.86 29.40
C MET A 316 -20.82 5.50 30.50
N GLU A 317 -22.11 5.17 30.62
CA GLU A 317 -23.00 5.75 31.64
C GLU A 317 -22.46 5.62 33.08
N PRO A 318 -21.85 4.49 33.49
CA PRO A 318 -21.30 4.35 34.85
C PRO A 318 -20.19 5.36 35.20
N TYR A 319 -19.57 5.97 34.19
CA TYR A 319 -18.40 6.84 34.34
C TYR A 319 -18.71 8.34 34.28
N VAL A 320 -19.95 8.72 33.91
CA VAL A 320 -20.37 10.13 33.76
C VAL A 320 -21.07 10.61 35.05
N GLU A 321 -20.86 11.89 35.41
CA GLU A 321 -21.44 12.46 36.64
C GLU A 321 -22.97 12.53 36.59
N HIS A 322 -23.55 12.87 35.44
CA HIS A 322 -24.99 13.06 35.26
C HIS A 322 -25.62 11.78 34.69
N LYS A 323 -26.33 11.04 35.55
CA LYS A 323 -27.03 9.79 35.18
C LYS A 323 -28.39 10.11 34.57
N GLY A 324 -28.80 9.36 33.55
CA GLY A 324 -30.08 9.57 32.84
C GLY A 324 -29.96 9.83 31.34
N GLY A 325 -28.76 9.77 30.76
CA GLY A 325 -28.52 9.77 29.32
C GLY A 325 -28.08 8.38 28.84
N SER A 326 -28.44 8.00 27.60
CA SER A 326 -27.95 6.77 26.98
C SER A 326 -26.54 6.98 26.43
N TYR A 327 -25.50 6.71 27.24
CA TYR A 327 -24.09 6.80 26.85
C TYR A 327 -23.54 5.47 26.33
N VAL A 328 -24.33 4.78 25.51
CA VAL A 328 -23.94 3.51 24.89
C VAL A 328 -23.27 3.82 23.56
N TYR A 329 -22.04 3.37 23.40
CA TYR A 329 -21.24 3.56 22.20
C TYR A 329 -21.05 2.24 21.45
N GLU A 330 -20.94 2.35 20.13
CA GLU A 330 -20.61 1.26 19.23
C GLU A 330 -19.25 1.50 18.56
N LEU A 331 -18.42 0.46 18.52
CA LEU A 331 -17.10 0.50 17.91
C LEU A 331 -17.22 0.78 16.41
N SER A 332 -16.62 1.88 15.96
CA SER A 332 -16.65 2.31 14.55
C SER A 332 -15.30 2.14 13.86
N ALA A 333 -14.19 2.27 14.58
CA ALA A 333 -12.86 2.04 14.00
C ALA A 333 -11.85 1.50 15.01
N VAL A 334 -10.85 0.79 14.50
CA VAL A 334 -9.66 0.33 15.23
C VAL A 334 -8.44 0.71 14.41
N LEU A 335 -7.66 1.68 14.90
CA LEU A 335 -6.38 2.02 14.31
C LEU A 335 -5.32 1.09 14.88
N ILE A 336 -4.47 0.54 14.02
CA ILE A 336 -3.51 -0.51 14.38
C ILE A 336 -2.12 -0.03 13.99
N HIS A 337 -1.17 -0.15 14.91
CA HIS A 337 0.25 0.09 14.65
C HIS A 337 1.02 -1.23 14.58
N ARG A 338 1.48 -1.59 13.38
CA ARG A 338 2.31 -2.76 13.10
C ARG A 338 3.78 -2.36 13.14
N GLY A 339 4.52 -2.82 14.13
CA GLY A 339 5.92 -2.45 14.29
C GLY A 339 6.42 -2.66 15.71
N VAL A 340 7.70 -2.94 15.84
CA VAL A 340 8.33 -3.32 17.13
C VAL A 340 8.72 -2.10 17.98
N SER A 341 8.73 -0.90 17.41
CA SER A 341 9.20 0.31 18.08
C SER A 341 8.22 1.48 17.90
N ALA A 342 8.44 2.56 18.64
CA ALA A 342 7.69 3.82 18.47
C ALA A 342 8.18 4.67 17.28
N TYR A 343 9.34 4.33 16.70
CA TYR A 343 10.02 5.12 15.68
C TYR A 343 9.93 4.51 14.28
N SER A 344 9.48 3.26 14.21
CA SER A 344 9.36 2.48 12.99
C SER A 344 8.17 1.54 13.09
N GLY A 345 7.24 1.73 12.18
CA GLY A 345 6.11 0.84 11.97
C GLY A 345 5.24 1.25 10.79
N HIS A 346 4.06 0.65 10.74
CA HIS A 346 3.06 0.83 9.70
C HIS A 346 1.67 0.94 10.31
N TYR A 347 0.95 2.00 9.98
CA TYR A 347 -0.41 2.24 10.47
C TYR A 347 -1.43 1.73 9.47
N ILE A 348 -2.43 1.02 9.98
CA ILE A 348 -3.61 0.62 9.21
C ILE A 348 -4.88 0.89 10.01
N ALA A 349 -6.03 0.91 9.33
CA ALA A 349 -7.33 1.08 9.97
C ALA A 349 -8.26 -0.09 9.66
N HIS A 350 -8.95 -0.60 10.67
CA HIS A 350 -10.19 -1.35 10.45
C HIS A 350 -11.35 -0.39 10.73
N VAL A 351 -12.21 -0.14 9.75
CA VAL A 351 -13.32 0.81 9.90
C VAL A 351 -14.63 0.15 9.50
N LYS A 352 -15.66 0.39 10.29
CA LYS A 352 -17.03 -0.01 10.01
C LYS A 352 -17.67 1.03 9.11
N ASP A 353 -18.20 0.60 7.97
CA ASP A 353 -18.99 1.48 7.12
C ASP A 353 -20.31 1.82 7.83
N PRO A 354 -20.61 3.10 8.12
CA PRO A 354 -21.85 3.49 8.79
C PRO A 354 -23.10 3.19 7.96
N GLN A 355 -22.99 3.01 6.64
CA GLN A 355 -24.13 2.75 5.76
C GLN A 355 -24.49 1.26 5.70
N SER A 356 -23.51 0.40 5.40
CA SER A 356 -23.73 -1.05 5.32
C SER A 356 -23.62 -1.77 6.66
N GLY A 357 -22.92 -1.19 7.64
CA GLY A 357 -22.55 -1.85 8.89
C GLY A 357 -21.45 -2.91 8.73
N GLU A 358 -20.87 -3.05 7.54
CA GLU A 358 -19.81 -4.01 7.24
C GLU A 358 -18.43 -3.42 7.61
N TRP A 359 -17.46 -4.30 7.89
CA TRP A 359 -16.12 -3.89 8.25
C TRP A 359 -15.16 -3.98 7.07
N TYR A 360 -14.26 -3.02 7.00
CA TYR A 360 -13.25 -2.92 5.95
C TYR A 360 -11.88 -2.66 6.57
N LYS A 361 -10.86 -3.28 5.99
CA LYS A 361 -9.45 -3.04 6.30
C LYS A 361 -8.92 -2.04 5.29
N PHE A 362 -8.47 -0.89 5.78
CA PHE A 362 -7.82 0.17 5.02
C PHE A 362 -6.32 0.09 5.28
N ASN A 363 -5.56 -0.23 4.23
CA ASN A 363 -4.12 -0.35 4.24
C ASN A 363 -3.56 0.41 3.03
N ASP A 364 -3.46 1.74 3.17
CA ASP A 364 -3.06 2.63 2.08
C ASP A 364 -3.92 2.43 0.82
N GLU A 365 -3.34 1.92 -0.27
CA GLU A 365 -3.98 1.67 -1.57
C GLU A 365 -4.92 0.46 -1.55
N ASP A 366 -4.69 -0.44 -0.59
CA ASP A 366 -5.41 -1.69 -0.46
C ASP A 366 -6.56 -1.56 0.52
N ILE A 367 -7.78 -1.76 -0.01
CA ILE A 367 -8.98 -1.84 0.81
C ILE A 367 -9.65 -3.19 0.61
N GLU A 368 -9.82 -3.89 1.72
CA GLU A 368 -10.38 -5.23 1.75
C GLU A 368 -11.63 -5.27 2.62
N LYS A 369 -12.71 -5.85 2.10
CA LYS A 369 -13.88 -6.17 2.91
C LYS A 369 -13.54 -7.29 3.87
N MET A 370 -13.81 -7.10 5.17
CA MET A 370 -13.57 -8.12 6.19
C MET A 370 -14.76 -9.08 6.25
N GLU A 371 -14.58 -10.29 5.73
CA GLU A 371 -15.64 -11.32 5.73
C GLU A 371 -15.40 -12.36 6.86
N GLY A 372 -16.49 -12.80 7.51
CA GLY A 372 -16.43 -13.98 8.39
C GLY A 372 -17.43 -14.01 9.55
N LYS A 373 -17.78 -15.23 9.99
CA LYS A 373 -18.66 -15.48 11.17
C LYS A 373 -18.05 -15.01 12.51
N LYS A 374 -16.75 -14.68 12.52
CA LYS A 374 -16.01 -14.11 13.65
C LYS A 374 -15.15 -12.98 13.12
N LEU A 375 -15.69 -11.76 13.17
CA LEU A 375 -14.93 -10.55 12.89
C LEU A 375 -13.67 -10.54 13.75
N GLN A 376 -12.52 -10.28 13.13
CA GLN A 376 -11.22 -10.46 13.72
C GLN A 376 -10.49 -9.11 13.73
N LEU A 377 -10.89 -8.21 14.65
CA LEU A 377 -10.33 -6.87 14.75
C LEU A 377 -9.02 -6.84 15.54
N GLY A 378 -8.02 -6.13 15.03
CA GLY A 378 -6.75 -5.89 15.73
C GLY A 378 -5.83 -7.11 15.87
N ILE A 379 -5.91 -8.08 14.95
CA ILE A 379 -5.12 -9.34 15.01
C ILE A 379 -3.87 -9.28 14.14
N GLU A 380 -3.68 -8.18 13.41
CA GLU A 380 -2.52 -7.97 12.56
C GLU A 380 -1.21 -8.19 13.31
N GLU A 381 -0.39 -9.09 12.78
CA GLU A 381 0.92 -9.39 13.32
C GLU A 381 1.91 -8.26 12.97
N ASP A 382 2.86 -8.02 13.88
CA ASP A 382 3.94 -7.08 13.64
C ASP A 382 4.84 -7.60 12.49
N LEU A 383 5.34 -6.69 11.67
CA LEU A 383 6.08 -6.99 10.42
C LEU A 383 7.35 -7.86 10.61
N ALA A 384 7.84 -8.03 11.84
CA ALA A 384 9.13 -8.63 12.14
C ALA A 384 9.11 -9.73 13.23
N GLU A 385 7.95 -10.18 13.72
CA GLU A 385 7.94 -11.27 14.70
C GLU A 385 8.08 -12.65 14.02
N PRO A 386 9.11 -13.46 14.33
CA PRO A 386 9.11 -14.85 13.94
C PRO A 386 7.97 -15.59 14.65
N SER A 387 7.27 -16.45 13.92
CA SER A 387 6.08 -17.25 14.31
C SER A 387 6.17 -18.07 15.61
N LYS A 388 7.28 -18.01 16.34
CA LYS A 388 7.62 -18.84 17.50
C LYS A 388 7.27 -18.23 18.86
N SER A 389 6.83 -16.98 18.96
CA SER A 389 6.48 -16.34 20.26
C SER A 389 4.98 -16.10 20.48
N GLN A 390 4.13 -16.95 19.90
CA GLN A 390 2.67 -16.88 20.11
C GLN A 390 2.30 -17.22 21.57
N THR A 391 2.32 -16.21 22.42
CA THR A 391 1.63 -16.26 23.71
C THR A 391 0.14 -16.47 23.41
N ARG A 392 -0.44 -17.58 23.92
CA ARG A 392 -1.81 -18.03 23.60
C ARG A 392 -2.80 -16.86 23.62
N LYS A 393 -3.46 -16.63 22.48
CA LYS A 393 -4.52 -15.62 22.34
C LYS A 393 -5.63 -15.88 23.37
N PRO A 394 -6.11 -14.86 24.11
CA PRO A 394 -7.27 -15.00 24.98
C PRO A 394 -8.50 -15.42 24.15
N LYS A 395 -9.30 -16.35 24.65
CA LYS A 395 -10.59 -16.69 24.02
C LYS A 395 -11.55 -15.51 24.22
N CYS A 396 -11.93 -14.85 23.13
CA CYS A 396 -12.94 -13.79 23.15
C CYS A 396 -14.33 -14.33 22.82
N GLY A 397 -15.34 -13.84 23.54
CA GLY A 397 -16.75 -14.09 23.25
C GLY A 397 -17.23 -13.37 21.99
N LYS A 398 -18.48 -13.60 21.59
CA LYS A 398 -19.12 -12.88 20.48
C LYS A 398 -19.25 -11.39 20.84
N GLY A 399 -18.86 -10.49 19.93
CA GLY A 399 -18.92 -9.04 20.17
C GLY A 399 -17.78 -8.49 21.04
N THR A 400 -16.75 -9.29 21.34
CA THR A 400 -15.55 -8.85 22.04
C THR A 400 -14.31 -9.22 21.24
N HIS A 401 -13.37 -8.30 21.18
CA HIS A 401 -12.11 -8.39 20.45
C HIS A 401 -10.94 -8.28 21.42
N CYS A 402 -9.76 -8.71 20.99
CA CYS A 402 -8.55 -8.56 21.79
C CYS A 402 -7.35 -8.34 20.88
N SER A 403 -6.58 -7.30 21.18
CA SER A 403 -5.48 -6.85 20.33
C SER A 403 -4.22 -6.49 21.13
N ARG A 404 -3.06 -6.77 20.53
CA ARG A 404 -1.74 -6.30 20.98
C ARG A 404 -1.28 -5.02 20.29
N ASN A 405 -1.92 -4.68 19.17
CA ASN A 405 -1.43 -3.68 18.23
C ASN A 405 -2.44 -2.56 17.97
N ALA A 406 -3.68 -2.69 18.44
CA ALA A 406 -4.68 -1.62 18.42
C ALA A 406 -4.12 -0.40 19.17
N TYR A 407 -3.87 0.67 18.44
CA TYR A 407 -3.27 1.91 18.93
C TYR A 407 -4.35 2.90 19.41
N MET A 408 -5.43 3.04 18.64
CA MET A 408 -6.59 3.86 19.00
C MET A 408 -7.88 3.09 18.70
N LEU A 409 -8.85 3.20 19.59
CA LEU A 409 -10.22 2.70 19.39
C LEU A 409 -11.15 3.89 19.21
N VAL A 410 -11.97 3.86 18.16
CA VAL A 410 -12.96 4.90 17.87
C VAL A 410 -14.35 4.31 18.07
N TYR A 411 -15.13 4.99 18.90
CA TYR A 411 -16.47 4.61 19.29
C TYR A 411 -17.44 5.71 18.88
N ARG A 412 -18.62 5.36 18.37
CA ARG A 412 -19.69 6.30 18.04
C ARG A 412 -20.89 6.09 18.93
N LEU A 413 -21.47 7.17 19.44
CA LEU A 413 -22.65 7.14 20.30
C LEU A 413 -23.82 6.52 19.52
N GLN A 414 -24.51 5.56 20.13
CA GLN A 414 -25.71 4.97 19.52
C GLN A 414 -26.84 5.97 19.55
N THR A 415 -27.28 6.43 18.38
CA THR A 415 -28.49 7.22 18.22
C THR A 415 -29.69 6.28 18.04
N GLN A 416 -30.83 6.60 18.66
CA GLN A 416 -32.06 5.81 18.51
C GLN A 416 -32.66 5.93 17.10
N GLU A 417 -32.34 6.99 16.37
CA GLU A 417 -32.66 7.17 14.97
C GLU A 417 -31.46 6.76 14.11
N LYS A 418 -31.64 5.74 13.27
CA LYS A 418 -30.74 5.49 12.13
C LYS A 418 -31.00 6.58 11.11
N THR A 419 -30.31 7.70 11.23
CA THR A 419 -30.28 8.70 10.16
C THR A 419 -29.59 8.07 8.96
N THR A 420 -30.38 7.76 7.93
CA THR A 420 -29.87 7.36 6.61
C THR A 420 -29.25 8.59 5.95
N THR A 421 -28.13 9.07 6.48
CA THR A 421 -27.46 10.28 5.99
C THR A 421 -26.67 9.94 4.74
N THR A 422 -27.31 10.05 3.58
CA THR A 422 -26.60 10.01 2.30
C THR A 422 -25.94 11.36 2.06
N VAL A 423 -24.63 11.44 2.29
CA VAL A 423 -23.84 12.65 2.04
C VAL A 423 -23.64 12.81 0.53
N GLN A 424 -24.20 13.87 -0.05
CA GLN A 424 -24.05 14.19 -1.47
C GLN A 424 -22.85 15.10 -1.70
N VAL A 425 -22.08 14.84 -2.76
CA VAL A 425 -20.98 15.71 -3.19
C VAL A 425 -21.57 16.97 -3.85
N PRO A 426 -21.17 18.18 -3.43
CA PRO A 426 -21.56 19.43 -4.08
C PRO A 426 -21.26 19.43 -5.58
N ALA A 427 -22.14 20.04 -6.39
CA ALA A 427 -22.05 20.01 -7.86
C ALA A 427 -20.68 20.44 -8.39
N PHE A 428 -20.09 21.51 -7.84
CA PHE A 428 -18.77 21.98 -8.28
C PHE A 428 -17.65 20.97 -7.95
N LEU A 429 -17.71 20.26 -6.81
CA LEU A 429 -16.74 19.20 -6.49
C LEU A 429 -16.97 18.00 -7.41
N GLN A 430 -18.22 17.69 -7.71
CA GLN A 430 -18.56 16.62 -8.65
C GLN A 430 -17.97 16.89 -10.04
N GLU A 431 -18.06 18.11 -10.56
CA GLU A 431 -17.43 18.50 -11.83
C GLU A 431 -15.90 18.31 -11.82
N LEU A 432 -15.24 18.57 -10.69
CA LEU A 432 -13.79 18.33 -10.55
C LEU A 432 -13.47 16.83 -10.55
N VAL A 433 -14.25 16.03 -9.82
CA VAL A 433 -14.11 14.57 -9.79
C VAL A 433 -14.37 13.96 -11.17
N ASP A 434 -15.39 14.43 -11.88
CA ASP A 434 -15.71 13.96 -13.23
C ASP A 434 -14.57 14.28 -14.21
N ARG A 435 -13.95 15.45 -14.08
CA ARG A 435 -12.76 15.81 -14.87
C ARG A 435 -11.57 14.90 -14.56
N ASP A 436 -11.31 14.60 -13.28
CA ASP A 436 -10.26 13.65 -12.90
C ASP A 436 -10.54 12.24 -13.44
N ASN A 437 -11.80 11.80 -13.35
CA ASN A 437 -12.24 10.53 -13.92
C ASN A 437 -12.03 10.51 -15.44
N CYS A 438 -12.37 11.56 -16.19
CA CYS A 438 -12.10 11.64 -17.63
C CYS A 438 -10.60 11.49 -17.94
N LYS A 439 -9.73 12.20 -17.21
CA LYS A 439 -8.27 12.07 -17.37
C LYS A 439 -7.78 10.66 -17.05
N PHE A 440 -8.37 9.99 -16.06
CA PHE A 440 -8.06 8.60 -15.74
C PHE A 440 -8.45 7.65 -16.87
N GLU A 441 -9.61 7.86 -17.50
CA GLU A 441 -10.05 7.07 -18.65
C GLU A 441 -9.12 7.24 -19.85
N GLU A 442 -8.73 8.47 -20.17
CA GLU A 442 -7.75 8.78 -21.22
C GLU A 442 -6.43 8.04 -20.96
N TRP A 443 -5.91 8.14 -19.74
CA TRP A 443 -4.69 7.42 -19.32
C TRP A 443 -4.83 5.90 -19.46
N CYS A 444 -5.98 5.32 -19.08
CA CYS A 444 -6.23 3.88 -19.23
C CYS A 444 -6.18 3.43 -20.70
N ILE A 445 -6.77 4.24 -21.60
CA ILE A 445 -6.75 3.98 -23.04
C ILE A 445 -5.33 4.04 -23.57
N GLU A 446 -4.58 5.09 -23.24
CA GLU A 446 -3.18 5.25 -23.66
C GLU A 446 -2.29 4.09 -23.19
N MET A 447 -2.41 3.68 -21.92
CA MET A 447 -1.65 2.54 -21.39
C MET A 447 -2.03 1.23 -22.09
N ALA A 448 -3.31 1.00 -22.36
CA ALA A 448 -3.78 -0.19 -23.06
C ALA A 448 -3.29 -0.22 -24.52
N GLU A 449 -3.26 0.93 -25.20
CA GLU A 449 -2.73 1.05 -26.56
C GLU A 449 -1.21 0.80 -26.60
N MET A 450 -0.45 1.39 -25.68
CA MET A 450 1.00 1.12 -25.58
C MET A 450 1.28 -0.35 -25.30
N ARG A 451 0.55 -0.96 -24.36
CA ARG A 451 0.66 -2.39 -24.07
C ARG A 451 0.39 -3.23 -25.32
N LYS A 452 -0.69 -2.93 -26.04
CA LYS A 452 -1.04 -3.61 -27.29
C LYS A 452 0.04 -3.47 -28.35
N GLN A 453 0.58 -2.27 -28.56
CA GLN A 453 1.67 -2.03 -29.51
C GLN A 453 2.93 -2.84 -29.16
N SER A 454 3.30 -2.92 -27.88
CA SER A 454 4.41 -3.75 -27.42
C SER A 454 4.16 -5.25 -27.67
N VAL A 455 2.95 -5.74 -27.38
CA VAL A 455 2.56 -7.14 -27.65
C VAL A 455 2.56 -7.43 -29.15
N ASP A 456 1.99 -6.56 -29.97
CA ASP A 456 1.93 -6.71 -31.43
C ASP A 456 3.34 -6.73 -32.05
N LYS A 457 4.23 -5.85 -31.58
CA LYS A 457 5.65 -5.85 -31.98
C LYS A 457 6.36 -7.14 -31.55
N GLY A 458 6.13 -7.60 -30.33
CA GLY A 458 6.68 -8.86 -29.80
C GLY A 458 6.21 -10.07 -30.60
N LYS A 459 4.92 -10.14 -30.95
CA LYS A 459 4.34 -11.19 -31.80
C LYS A 459 4.88 -11.16 -33.22
N ALA A 460 4.98 -9.98 -33.84
CA ALA A 460 5.55 -9.83 -35.17
C ALA A 460 7.00 -10.33 -35.22
N LYS A 461 7.82 -9.95 -34.23
CA LYS A 461 9.20 -10.45 -34.09
C LYS A 461 9.23 -11.95 -33.88
N HIS A 462 8.36 -12.48 -33.03
CA HIS A 462 8.32 -13.92 -32.77
C HIS A 462 7.97 -14.71 -34.04
N GLU A 463 7.05 -14.21 -34.87
CA GLU A 463 6.75 -14.85 -36.16
C GLU A 463 7.89 -14.70 -37.18
N GLU A 464 8.55 -13.53 -37.25
CA GLU A 464 9.75 -13.33 -38.09
C GLU A 464 10.88 -14.30 -37.72
N VAL A 465 11.16 -14.42 -36.42
CA VAL A 465 12.17 -15.36 -35.92
C VAL A 465 11.73 -16.80 -36.17
N LYS A 466 10.47 -17.14 -35.98
CA LYS A 466 9.95 -18.48 -36.27
C LYS A 466 10.06 -18.84 -37.75
N GLU A 467 9.78 -17.91 -38.66
CA GLU A 467 10.05 -18.09 -40.10
C GLU A 467 11.55 -18.28 -40.37
N LEU A 468 12.41 -17.51 -39.72
CA LEU A 468 13.86 -17.66 -39.84
C LEU A 468 14.30 -19.06 -39.38
N TYR A 469 13.85 -19.53 -38.22
CA TYR A 469 14.13 -20.88 -37.72
C TYR A 469 13.62 -21.98 -38.65
N GLN A 470 12.60 -21.70 -39.48
CA GLN A 470 12.18 -22.62 -40.53
C GLN A 470 13.21 -22.74 -41.66
N ARG A 471 13.90 -21.64 -42.00
CA ARG A 471 14.88 -21.52 -43.10
C ARG A 471 16.33 -21.84 -42.70
N LEU A 472 16.69 -21.75 -41.42
CA LEU A 472 18.05 -22.01 -40.93
C LEU A 472 18.66 -23.41 -41.21
N PRO A 473 17.90 -24.49 -41.48
CA PRO A 473 18.51 -25.74 -41.91
C PRO A 473 18.81 -25.70 -43.43
N ALA A 474 20.08 -25.92 -43.80
CA ALA A 474 20.44 -26.04 -45.21
C ALA A 474 19.73 -27.22 -45.88
N GLY A 475 19.02 -26.93 -46.98
CA GLY A 475 18.39 -27.91 -47.86
C GLY A 475 19.21 -28.18 -49.12
N ALA A 476 18.55 -28.67 -50.17
CA ALA A 476 19.15 -28.85 -51.50
C ALA A 476 19.21 -27.55 -52.34
N GLU A 477 18.77 -26.43 -51.76
CA GLU A 477 18.78 -25.10 -52.39
C GLU A 477 20.11 -24.38 -52.13
N PRO A 478 20.48 -23.35 -52.93
CA PRO A 478 21.67 -22.55 -52.68
C PRO A 478 21.62 -21.90 -51.30
N TYR A 479 22.71 -22.02 -50.53
CA TYR A 479 22.78 -21.54 -49.16
C TYR A 479 23.97 -20.60 -48.93
N GLU A 480 23.85 -19.73 -47.94
CA GLU A 480 24.89 -18.82 -47.48
C GLU A 480 25.28 -19.11 -46.02
N PHE A 481 26.46 -18.65 -45.62
CA PHE A 481 26.96 -18.84 -44.27
C PHE A 481 26.73 -17.58 -43.42
N VAL A 482 26.19 -17.77 -42.21
CA VAL A 482 25.97 -16.69 -41.24
C VAL A 482 26.65 -17.04 -39.91
N SER A 483 27.40 -16.08 -39.36
CA SER A 483 28.03 -16.23 -38.04
C SER A 483 26.97 -16.42 -36.95
N LEU A 484 27.13 -17.47 -36.13
CA LEU A 484 26.26 -17.74 -34.98
C LEU A 484 26.29 -16.58 -33.97
N GLU A 485 27.45 -15.96 -33.77
CA GLU A 485 27.58 -14.83 -32.83
C GLU A 485 26.81 -13.61 -33.33
N TRP A 486 26.83 -13.37 -34.65
CA TRP A 486 26.04 -12.31 -35.26
C TRP A 486 24.54 -12.60 -35.13
N LEU A 487 24.12 -13.83 -35.43
CA LEU A 487 22.72 -14.24 -35.32
C LEU A 487 22.21 -14.17 -33.88
N GLN A 488 23.01 -14.58 -32.90
CA GLN A 488 22.66 -14.47 -31.48
C GLN A 488 22.50 -13.01 -31.06
N LYS A 489 23.39 -12.11 -31.48
CA LYS A 489 23.28 -10.67 -31.22
C LYS A 489 22.06 -10.05 -31.91
N TRP A 490 21.73 -10.51 -33.11
CA TRP A 490 20.55 -10.05 -33.84
C TRP A 490 19.24 -10.49 -33.14
N LEU A 491 19.19 -11.73 -32.65
CA LEU A 491 18.05 -12.26 -31.90
C LEU A 491 17.85 -11.54 -30.55
N ASP A 492 18.94 -11.17 -29.87
CA ASP A 492 18.93 -10.56 -28.54
C ASP A 492 18.59 -9.05 -28.57
N GLU A 493 18.73 -8.36 -29.71
CA GLU A 493 18.41 -6.93 -29.92
C GLU A 493 19.06 -5.94 -28.92
N SER A 494 19.93 -6.40 -28.01
CA SER A 494 20.55 -5.56 -26.98
C SER A 494 21.47 -4.47 -27.54
N THR A 495 21.87 -4.59 -28.81
CA THR A 495 22.71 -3.62 -29.53
C THR A 495 22.35 -3.58 -31.02
N PRO A 496 22.44 -2.41 -31.70
CA PRO A 496 22.30 -2.33 -33.15
C PRO A 496 23.30 -3.27 -33.84
N THR A 497 22.81 -4.33 -34.46
CA THR A 497 23.66 -5.26 -35.20
C THR A 497 24.15 -4.62 -36.49
N LYS A 498 25.48 -4.62 -36.67
CA LYS A 498 26.13 -4.19 -37.92
C LYS A 498 25.66 -5.08 -39.09
N PRO A 499 25.74 -4.63 -40.35
CA PRO A 499 25.52 -5.48 -41.51
C PRO A 499 26.31 -6.78 -41.43
N ILE A 500 25.77 -7.87 -41.98
CA ILE A 500 26.45 -9.15 -42.05
C ILE A 500 27.78 -8.95 -42.79
N ASP A 501 28.88 -9.26 -42.11
CA ASP A 501 30.23 -9.21 -42.68
C ASP A 501 30.76 -10.64 -42.82
N ASN A 502 30.56 -11.20 -44.01
CA ASN A 502 31.04 -12.54 -44.36
C ASN A 502 32.48 -12.55 -44.89
N HIS A 503 33.19 -11.41 -44.87
CA HIS A 503 34.55 -11.33 -45.43
C HIS A 503 35.51 -12.29 -44.71
N ALA A 504 35.39 -12.44 -43.38
CA ALA A 504 36.19 -13.40 -42.61
C ALA A 504 35.88 -14.87 -42.96
N CYS A 505 34.62 -15.22 -43.24
CA CYS A 505 34.25 -16.58 -43.67
C CYS A 505 34.75 -16.90 -45.08
N LEU A 506 34.78 -15.89 -45.96
CA LEU A 506 35.31 -16.00 -47.32
C LEU A 506 36.85 -15.99 -47.36
N THR A 507 37.53 -15.38 -46.37
CA THR A 507 39.00 -15.31 -46.33
C THR A 507 39.64 -16.62 -45.84
N VAL A 508 38.91 -17.44 -45.07
CA VAL A 508 39.34 -18.79 -44.65
C VAL A 508 39.51 -19.76 -45.83
N PHE A 509 38.97 -19.43 -47.01
CA PHE A 509 39.23 -20.20 -48.23
C PHE A 509 40.67 -20.05 -48.76
N CYS A 510 41.43 -19.04 -48.34
CA CYS A 510 42.78 -18.81 -48.86
C CYS A 510 43.90 -18.92 -47.81
N GLU A 511 43.67 -18.73 -46.51
CA GLU A 511 44.75 -18.85 -45.51
C GLU A 511 44.28 -19.49 -44.19
N VAL A 512 44.89 -20.64 -43.89
CA VAL A 512 45.02 -21.27 -42.56
C VAL A 512 43.77 -21.96 -41.96
N LEU A 513 43.80 -23.29 -42.14
CA LEU A 513 42.98 -24.39 -41.64
C LEU A 513 42.87 -24.56 -40.10
N THR A 514 43.00 -23.51 -39.29
CA THR A 514 42.92 -23.65 -37.83
C THR A 514 42.38 -22.39 -37.20
N LEU A 515 41.09 -22.38 -36.87
CA LEU A 515 40.51 -21.89 -35.61
C LEU A 515 39.06 -21.41 -35.84
N CYS A 516 38.15 -21.99 -35.06
CA CYS A 516 36.90 -21.40 -34.57
C CYS A 516 36.08 -20.53 -35.53
N SER A 517 34.96 -21.06 -36.02
CA SER A 517 33.77 -20.21 -36.13
C SER A 517 32.51 -21.07 -36.20
N GLN A 518 31.59 -20.80 -35.28
CA GLN A 518 30.25 -21.36 -35.25
C GLN A 518 29.45 -20.62 -36.34
N VAL A 519 29.14 -21.30 -37.43
CA VAL A 519 28.46 -20.72 -38.59
C VAL A 519 27.26 -21.60 -38.92
N ILE A 520 26.12 -20.97 -39.20
CA ILE A 520 24.88 -21.64 -39.61
C ILE A 520 24.72 -21.41 -41.12
N CYS A 521 24.21 -22.41 -41.83
CA CYS A 521 23.91 -22.31 -43.25
C CYS A 521 22.47 -21.80 -43.43
N MET A 522 22.24 -20.78 -44.26
CA MET A 522 20.93 -20.18 -44.54
C MET A 522 20.51 -20.42 -45.98
#